data_AF-A0A0L0ETC0-F1
#
_entry.id   AF-A0A0L0ETC0-F1
#
_cell.length_a   1.000
_cell.length_b   1.000
_cell.length_c   1.000
_cell.angle_alpha   90.00
_cell.angle_beta   90.00
_cell.angle_gamma   90.00
#
_symmetry.space_group_name_H-M   'P 1'
#
loop_
_entity.id
_entity.type
_entity.pdbx_description
1 polymer ?
#
loop_
_entity_poly.entity_id
_entity_poly.type
_entity_poly.pdbx_seq_one_letter_code
_entity_poly.pdbx_strand_id
1 'polypeptide(L)'
;MKANEFYSLSEELGSKYLLPLGFRFNNGGWYFADDNYMLAFELANISHSQSIFLKYLTVVFYNYVECEDFLAMQPMQYADHYGPVQINPMQLPEYEQWQYTNAHNSCGETSAYFPIYYGGLIEAEPIRQGFFVKKQWEMPKGLLPGWITERGADIVAEDEVRELLKKAMINTAEYVFKWADTLTSHEIIRQIEENGDDWFVEKEWVKAYKAHLAAQV
;
A
#
# COMPACT_ATOMS: atom_id res chain seq x y z
N MET A 1 -0.37 2.78 20.11
CA MET A 1 -0.08 1.36 19.80
C MET A 1 1.36 1.27 19.32
N LYS A 2 2.06 0.14 19.47
CA LYS A 2 3.42 -0.08 18.92
C LYS A 2 3.35 -0.75 17.55
N ALA A 3 4.39 -0.62 16.72
CA ALA A 3 4.43 -1.27 15.39
C ALA A 3 4.13 -2.78 15.43
N ASN A 4 4.71 -3.53 16.38
CA ASN A 4 4.45 -4.97 16.50
C ASN A 4 2.98 -5.27 16.86
N GLU A 5 2.35 -4.44 17.69
CA GLU A 5 0.93 -4.59 18.06
C GLU A 5 0.03 -4.34 16.84
N PHE A 6 0.40 -3.39 15.97
CA PHE A 6 -0.31 -3.12 14.71
C PHE A 6 -0.16 -4.25 13.69
N TYR A 7 1.04 -4.84 13.55
CA TYR A 7 1.24 -6.01 12.70
C TYR A 7 0.50 -7.24 13.25
N SER A 8 0.54 -7.49 14.56
CA SER A 8 -0.27 -8.57 15.18
C SER A 8 -1.77 -8.37 14.98
N LEU A 9 -2.25 -7.12 15.02
CA LEU A 9 -3.65 -6.80 14.74
C LEU A 9 -4.03 -7.03 13.27
N SER A 10 -3.14 -6.73 12.33
CA SER A 10 -3.31 -7.09 10.92
C SER A 10 -3.33 -8.61 10.72
N GLU A 11 -2.49 -9.35 11.43
CA GLU A 11 -2.48 -10.81 11.36
C GLU A 11 -3.78 -11.40 11.94
N GLU A 12 -4.27 -10.88 13.08
CA GLU A 12 -5.55 -11.23 13.71
C GLU A 12 -6.74 -11.01 12.75
N LEU A 13 -6.87 -9.79 12.23
CA LEU A 13 -8.00 -9.39 11.39
C LEU A 13 -7.94 -10.03 10.00
N GLY A 14 -6.77 -10.10 9.37
CA GLY A 14 -6.63 -10.70 8.05
C GLY A 14 -6.81 -12.21 8.08
N SER A 15 -6.45 -12.90 9.17
CA SER A 15 -6.76 -14.32 9.37
C SER A 15 -8.26 -14.59 9.44
N LYS A 16 -9.06 -13.58 9.84
CA LYS A 16 -10.51 -13.65 9.92
C LYS A 16 -11.21 -13.27 8.61
N TYR A 17 -10.70 -12.27 7.88
CA TYR A 17 -11.39 -11.67 6.73
C TYR A 17 -10.76 -11.99 5.36
N LEU A 18 -9.43 -12.11 5.28
CA LEU A 18 -8.69 -12.28 4.01
C LEU A 18 -8.25 -13.73 3.78
N LEU A 19 -7.79 -14.43 4.83
CA LEU A 19 -7.37 -15.84 4.74
C LEU A 19 -8.46 -16.78 4.17
N PRO A 20 -9.77 -16.64 4.51
CA PRO A 20 -10.83 -17.46 3.89
C PRO A 20 -10.99 -17.26 2.37
N LEU A 21 -10.46 -16.15 1.84
CA LEU A 21 -10.48 -15.80 0.42
C LEU A 21 -9.18 -16.22 -0.31
N GLY A 22 -8.28 -16.93 0.38
CA GLY A 22 -7.02 -17.43 -0.20
C GLY A 22 -5.80 -16.51 0.00
N PHE A 23 -5.96 -15.33 0.61
CA PHE A 23 -4.82 -14.47 0.95
C PHE A 23 -3.91 -15.15 1.99
N ARG A 24 -2.60 -14.90 1.88
CA ARG A 24 -1.56 -15.41 2.79
C ARG A 24 -0.75 -14.25 3.36
N PHE A 25 -0.52 -14.27 4.67
CA PHE A 25 0.34 -13.29 5.32
C PHE A 25 1.82 -13.62 5.06
N ASN A 26 2.59 -12.62 4.62
CA ASN A 26 4.03 -12.72 4.37
C ASN A 26 4.66 -11.33 4.60
N ASN A 27 5.90 -11.23 5.07
CA ASN A 27 6.67 -9.96 5.14
C ASN A 27 5.98 -8.69 5.71
N GLY A 28 4.84 -8.81 6.41
CA GLY A 28 4.05 -7.68 6.92
C GLY A 28 2.83 -7.29 6.08
N GLY A 29 2.58 -7.93 4.94
CA GLY A 29 1.42 -7.74 4.05
C GLY A 29 0.62 -9.03 3.83
N TRP A 30 -0.55 -8.90 3.20
CA TRP A 30 -1.43 -10.02 2.85
C TRP A 30 -1.51 -10.18 1.33
N TYR A 31 -1.11 -11.32 0.79
CA TYR A 31 -0.98 -11.55 -0.66
C TYR A 31 -1.96 -12.61 -1.16
N PHE A 32 -2.60 -12.35 -2.29
CA PHE A 32 -3.39 -13.32 -3.05
C PHE A 32 -2.78 -13.50 -4.43
N ALA A 33 -2.82 -14.73 -4.93
CA ALA A 33 -2.47 -15.07 -6.30
C ALA A 33 -3.36 -16.23 -6.75
N ASP A 34 -3.95 -16.11 -7.92
CA ASP A 34 -4.64 -17.19 -8.63
C ASP A 34 -4.11 -17.32 -10.07
N ASP A 35 -4.79 -18.08 -10.91
CA ASP A 35 -4.42 -18.27 -12.32
C ASP A 35 -4.59 -16.99 -13.16
N ASN A 36 -5.25 -15.95 -12.63
CA ASN A 36 -5.55 -14.71 -13.34
C ASN A 36 -4.62 -13.58 -12.91
N TYR A 37 -4.48 -13.30 -11.61
CA TYR A 37 -3.78 -12.13 -11.12
C TYR A 37 -3.18 -12.25 -9.71
N MET A 38 -2.33 -11.29 -9.37
CA MET A 38 -1.73 -11.11 -8.05
C MET A 38 -2.19 -9.81 -7.39
N LEU A 39 -2.62 -9.90 -6.13
CA LEU A 39 -3.05 -8.80 -5.28
C LEU A 39 -2.26 -8.79 -3.96
N ALA A 40 -2.10 -7.61 -3.35
CA ALA A 40 -1.80 -7.52 -1.93
C ALA A 40 -2.62 -6.44 -1.21
N PHE A 41 -2.84 -6.66 0.09
CA PHE A 41 -3.18 -5.63 1.05
C PHE A 41 -1.91 -5.31 1.86
N GLU A 42 -1.38 -4.10 1.68
CA GLU A 42 -0.05 -3.70 2.16
C GLU A 42 -0.08 -2.72 3.33
N LEU A 43 0.97 -2.78 4.16
CA LEU A 43 1.15 -2.00 5.39
C LEU A 43 2.43 -1.13 5.37
N ALA A 44 2.46 -0.17 4.46
CA ALA A 44 3.62 0.68 4.22
C ALA A 44 3.96 1.63 5.38
N ASN A 45 5.25 1.96 5.52
CA ASN A 45 5.72 3.07 6.36
C ASN A 45 6.01 4.29 5.48
N ILE A 46 5.82 5.50 6.00
CA ILE A 46 6.41 6.67 5.32
C ILE A 46 7.93 6.58 5.41
N SER A 47 8.59 6.57 4.25
CA SER A 47 10.04 6.52 4.05
C SER A 47 10.84 7.60 4.81
N HIS A 48 10.16 8.65 5.29
CA HIS A 48 10.73 9.81 5.97
C HIS A 48 10.65 9.74 7.50
N SER A 49 10.04 8.72 8.11
CA SER A 49 9.85 8.65 9.56
C SER A 49 10.22 7.30 10.20
N GLN A 50 11.52 7.08 10.38
CA GLN A 50 12.04 6.04 11.31
C GLN A 50 11.59 6.25 12.77
N SER A 51 10.98 7.41 13.10
CA SER A 51 10.62 7.86 14.44
C SER A 51 9.11 8.16 14.63
N ILE A 52 8.25 7.89 13.64
CA ILE A 52 6.80 8.17 13.69
C ILE A 52 6.04 7.01 13.05
N PHE A 53 5.07 6.45 13.78
CA PHE A 53 4.21 5.35 13.31
C PHE A 53 3.04 5.84 12.44
N LEU A 54 3.33 6.63 11.39
CA LEU A 54 2.36 6.89 10.33
C LEU A 54 2.45 5.76 9.30
N LYS A 55 1.38 4.97 9.24
CA LYS A 55 1.20 3.85 8.31
C LYS A 55 0.31 4.27 7.14
N TYR A 56 0.51 3.64 6.00
CA TYR A 56 -0.46 3.65 4.90
C TYR A 56 -1.02 2.24 4.69
N LEU A 57 -2.34 2.14 4.57
CA LEU A 57 -3.02 0.95 4.05
C LEU A 57 -3.25 1.15 2.55
N THR A 58 -2.90 0.17 1.73
CA THR A 58 -3.23 0.18 0.30
C THR A 58 -3.55 -1.23 -0.18
N VAL A 59 -4.38 -1.34 -1.20
CA VAL A 59 -4.60 -2.57 -1.95
C VAL A 59 -3.95 -2.40 -3.31
N VAL A 60 -3.04 -3.32 -3.63
CA VAL A 60 -2.17 -3.26 -4.79
C VAL A 60 -2.52 -4.40 -5.74
N PHE A 61 -2.74 -4.08 -7.01
CA PHE A 61 -2.73 -5.06 -8.10
C PHE A 61 -1.34 -5.07 -8.71
N TYR A 62 -0.67 -6.23 -8.70
CA TYR A 62 0.68 -6.36 -9.24
C TYR A 62 0.67 -6.64 -10.72
N ASN A 63 0.04 -7.75 -11.12
CA ASN A 63 0.08 -8.23 -12.50
C ASN A 63 -0.89 -9.39 -12.71
N TYR A 64 -1.02 -9.77 -13.98
CA TYR A 64 -1.45 -11.09 -14.42
C TYR A 64 -0.37 -12.16 -14.23
N VAL A 65 -0.77 -13.44 -14.26
CA VAL A 65 0.07 -14.64 -14.08
C VAL A 65 0.18 -15.40 -15.43
N GLU A 66 1.29 -16.03 -15.87
CA GLU A 66 2.68 -16.17 -15.38
C GLU A 66 3.65 -16.17 -16.60
N CYS A 67 4.92 -15.72 -16.48
CA CYS A 67 6.09 -16.34 -17.15
C CYS A 67 7.45 -15.76 -16.68
N GLU A 68 8.56 -16.46 -16.97
CA GLU A 68 9.93 -16.17 -16.49
C GLU A 68 10.43 -14.73 -16.77
N ASP A 69 9.98 -14.08 -17.85
CA ASP A 69 10.44 -12.74 -18.24
C ASP A 69 9.93 -11.60 -17.33
N PHE A 70 8.91 -11.82 -16.50
CA PHE A 70 8.39 -10.80 -15.57
C PHE A 70 9.18 -10.66 -14.26
N LEU A 71 10.29 -11.41 -14.10
CA LEU A 71 11.16 -11.38 -12.91
C LEU A 71 11.74 -9.99 -12.57
N ALA A 72 11.70 -9.02 -13.49
CA ALA A 72 12.11 -7.64 -13.24
C ALA A 72 11.27 -6.91 -12.16
N MET A 73 10.03 -7.38 -11.88
CA MET A 73 9.14 -6.79 -10.88
C MET A 73 8.51 -7.86 -9.98
N GLN A 74 9.33 -8.76 -9.44
CA GLN A 74 9.00 -9.42 -8.18
C GLN A 74 8.68 -8.35 -7.12
N PRO A 75 7.58 -8.46 -6.35
CA PRO A 75 7.28 -7.50 -5.28
C PRO A 75 8.42 -7.50 -4.24
N MET A 76 9.27 -6.47 -4.32
CA MET A 76 10.36 -6.24 -3.36
C MET A 76 9.82 -5.81 -2.00
N GLN A 77 10.71 -5.61 -1.01
CA GLN A 77 10.42 -5.12 0.35
C GLN A 77 9.65 -3.78 0.46
N TYR A 78 9.26 -3.18 -0.65
CA TYR A 78 8.49 -1.92 -0.78
C TYR A 78 7.42 -2.11 -1.86
N ALA A 79 6.57 -3.12 -1.70
CA ALA A 79 5.66 -3.55 -2.75
C ALA A 79 4.53 -2.53 -3.03
N ASP A 80 4.38 -1.52 -2.16
CA ASP A 80 3.58 -0.30 -2.33
C ASP A 80 4.26 0.76 -3.24
N HIS A 81 5.57 0.67 -3.48
CA HIS A 81 6.30 1.60 -4.35
C HIS A 81 6.44 1.11 -5.80
N TYR A 82 6.11 -0.15 -6.07
CA TYR A 82 6.34 -0.82 -7.36
C TYR A 82 5.11 -1.55 -7.94
N GLY A 83 3.95 -1.44 -7.31
CA GLY A 83 2.68 -1.92 -7.85
C GLY A 83 2.06 -0.95 -8.87
N PRO A 84 1.70 -1.38 -10.09
CA PRO A 84 1.18 -0.53 -11.16
C PRO A 84 -0.19 0.07 -10.90
N VAL A 85 -1.03 -0.58 -10.10
CA VAL A 85 -2.35 -0.06 -9.74
C VAL A 85 -2.59 -0.24 -8.25
N GLN A 86 -3.04 0.83 -7.59
CA GLN A 86 -3.21 0.90 -6.16
C GLN A 86 -4.55 1.55 -5.84
N ILE A 87 -5.20 1.10 -4.76
CA ILE A 87 -6.42 1.70 -4.25
C ILE A 87 -6.43 1.78 -2.73
N ASN A 88 -6.94 2.90 -2.22
CA ASN A 88 -7.29 3.11 -0.84
C ASN A 88 -8.40 2.11 -0.46
N PRO A 89 -8.18 1.17 0.49
CA PRO A 89 -9.17 0.16 0.83
C PRO A 89 -10.47 0.74 1.42
N MET A 90 -10.47 1.99 1.89
CA MET A 90 -11.68 2.68 2.36
C MET A 90 -12.60 3.11 1.21
N GLN A 91 -12.08 3.29 0.00
CA GLN A 91 -12.81 3.71 -1.20
C GLN A 91 -13.32 2.55 -2.06
N LEU A 92 -12.79 1.33 -1.88
CA LEU A 92 -13.24 0.11 -2.58
C LEU A 92 -14.78 -0.09 -2.65
N PRO A 93 -15.60 0.23 -1.61
CA PRO A 93 -17.05 0.07 -1.68
C PRO A 93 -17.77 1.08 -2.58
N GLU A 94 -17.17 2.25 -2.81
CA GLU A 94 -17.72 3.38 -3.57
C GLU A 94 -17.18 3.42 -5.01
N TYR A 95 -16.50 2.34 -5.41
CA TYR A 95 -15.79 2.24 -6.67
C TYR A 95 -16.74 1.98 -7.86
N GLU A 96 -17.02 3.03 -8.63
CA GLU A 96 -17.68 2.91 -9.94
C GLU A 96 -16.66 2.88 -11.10
N GLN A 97 -15.59 3.67 -11.01
CA GLN A 97 -14.49 3.74 -11.97
C GLN A 97 -13.18 4.10 -11.25
N TRP A 98 -12.05 3.49 -11.60
CA TRP A 98 -10.74 4.01 -11.20
C TRP A 98 -10.27 5.15 -12.10
N GLN A 99 -9.42 5.97 -11.52
CA GLN A 99 -8.43 6.75 -12.23
C GLN A 99 -7.04 6.31 -11.73
N TYR A 100 -6.07 6.11 -12.63
CA TYR A 100 -4.69 5.88 -12.18
C TYR A 100 -4.18 7.09 -11.40
N THR A 101 -3.35 6.85 -10.39
CA THR A 101 -2.72 7.91 -9.58
C THR A 101 -1.34 7.44 -9.14
N ASN A 102 -0.31 8.21 -9.47
CA ASN A 102 1.06 7.89 -9.10
C ASN A 102 1.28 8.11 -7.60
N ALA A 103 1.34 7.00 -6.84
CA ALA A 103 1.52 7.02 -5.39
C ALA A 103 2.86 7.60 -4.92
N HIS A 104 3.87 7.71 -5.80
CA HIS A 104 5.20 8.25 -5.46
C HIS A 104 5.23 9.78 -5.48
N ASN A 105 4.56 10.40 -6.46
CA ASN A 105 4.49 11.87 -6.60
C ASN A 105 3.32 12.49 -5.82
N SER A 106 2.30 11.69 -5.50
CA SER A 106 1.12 12.10 -4.74
C SER A 106 1.45 12.27 -3.24
N CYS A 107 1.78 13.49 -2.83
CA CYS A 107 1.93 13.86 -1.42
C CYS A 107 0.57 14.13 -0.76
N GLY A 108 -0.03 13.13 -0.09
CA GLY A 108 -1.23 13.29 0.74
C GLY A 108 -2.34 12.29 0.44
N GLU A 109 -3.48 12.45 1.12
CA GLU A 109 -4.67 11.61 0.92
C GLU A 109 -5.03 11.53 -0.57
N THR A 110 -4.89 10.33 -1.13
CA THR A 110 -5.13 10.06 -2.54
C THR A 110 -5.82 8.72 -2.69
N SER A 111 -6.42 8.52 -3.86
CA SER A 111 -7.13 7.30 -4.26
C SER A 111 -6.31 6.02 -4.10
N ALA A 112 -4.97 6.10 -4.00
CA ALA A 112 -4.08 4.97 -3.86
C ALA A 112 -3.91 4.44 -2.42
N TYR A 113 -4.06 5.27 -1.37
CA TYR A 113 -3.72 4.86 0.00
C TYR A 113 -4.52 5.54 1.11
N PHE A 114 -4.67 4.85 2.25
CA PHE A 114 -5.30 5.37 3.47
C PHE A 114 -4.27 5.57 4.59
N PRO A 115 -3.98 6.81 5.01
CA PRO A 115 -3.15 7.08 6.19
C PRO A 115 -3.81 6.64 7.50
N ILE A 116 -3.01 6.08 8.40
CA ILE A 116 -3.38 5.88 9.82
C ILE A 116 -2.21 6.28 10.71
N TYR A 117 -2.44 7.24 11.61
CA TYR A 117 -1.55 7.54 12.72
C TYR A 117 -2.19 7.15 14.06
N TYR A 118 -1.61 6.15 14.73
CA TYR A 118 -2.16 5.51 15.95
C TYR A 118 -1.42 5.88 17.24
N GLY A 119 -0.78 7.05 17.25
CA GLY A 119 0.00 7.53 18.38
C GLY A 119 1.36 6.85 18.54
N GLY A 120 2.21 7.50 19.33
CA GLY A 120 3.60 7.09 19.54
C GLY A 120 4.57 8.00 18.82
N LEU A 121 5.04 9.03 19.54
CA LEU A 121 6.40 9.50 19.32
C LEU A 121 7.32 8.34 19.71
N ILE A 122 8.15 7.88 18.79
CA ILE A 122 9.20 6.95 19.17
C ILE A 122 10.21 7.75 20.01
N GLU A 123 10.27 7.48 21.32
CA GLU A 123 11.51 7.66 22.08
C GLU A 123 12.52 6.69 21.45
N ALA A 124 13.20 7.16 20.40
CA ALA A 124 14.03 6.32 19.57
C ALA A 124 15.20 5.81 20.40
N GLU A 125 15.27 4.49 20.59
CA GLU A 125 16.47 3.88 21.14
C GLU A 125 17.66 4.28 20.25
N PRO A 126 18.70 4.92 20.81
CA PRO A 126 19.74 5.54 20.01
C PRO A 126 20.49 4.47 19.22
N ILE A 127 20.44 4.59 17.89
CA ILE A 127 21.08 3.66 16.95
C ILE A 127 22.60 3.64 17.22
N ARG A 128 23.07 2.60 17.92
CA ARG A 128 24.50 2.41 18.22
C ARG A 128 25.25 1.81 17.04
N GLN A 129 25.70 2.67 16.13
CA GLN A 129 26.70 2.31 15.11
C GLN A 129 28.08 2.84 15.52
N GLY A 130 28.85 2.01 16.24
CA GLY A 130 30.22 2.33 16.65
C GLY A 130 30.32 3.47 17.68
N PHE A 131 31.36 4.31 17.55
CA PHE A 131 31.71 5.36 18.51
C PHE A 131 30.97 6.71 18.31
N PHE A 132 30.07 6.83 17.33
CA PHE A 132 29.35 8.08 17.04
C PHE A 132 27.84 7.92 17.14
N VAL A 133 27.23 8.65 18.07
CA VAL A 133 25.76 8.82 18.13
C VAL A 133 25.37 9.94 17.18
N LYS A 134 24.74 9.61 16.05
CA LYS A 134 24.01 10.61 15.26
C LYS A 134 22.86 11.11 16.12
N LYS A 135 22.80 12.43 16.40
CA LYS A 135 21.61 13.04 16.98
C LYS A 135 20.44 12.79 16.02
N GLN A 136 19.49 11.95 16.42
CA GLN A 136 18.22 11.84 15.72
C GLN A 136 17.47 13.17 15.84
N TRP A 137 16.72 13.49 14.79
CA TRP A 137 15.89 14.68 14.75
C TRP A 137 14.64 14.41 15.59
N GLU A 138 14.63 14.91 16.83
CA GLU A 138 13.45 14.92 17.69
C GLU A 138 12.46 15.96 17.15
N MET A 139 11.33 15.52 16.60
CA MET A 139 10.30 16.45 16.15
C MET A 139 9.64 17.13 17.35
N PRO A 140 9.58 18.48 17.42
CA PRO A 140 8.93 19.18 18.52
C PRO A 140 7.47 18.75 18.66
N LYS A 141 7.04 18.36 19.87
CA LYS A 141 5.70 17.79 20.13
C LYS A 141 4.54 18.68 19.62
N GLY A 142 4.73 20.00 19.57
CA GLY A 142 3.75 20.95 19.06
C GLY A 142 3.64 21.04 17.53
N LEU A 143 4.63 20.53 16.77
CA LEU A 143 4.61 20.48 15.30
C LEU A 143 4.10 19.14 14.76
N LEU A 144 4.10 18.10 15.60
CA LEU A 144 3.65 16.75 15.23
C LEU A 144 2.22 16.71 14.66
N PRO A 145 1.20 17.41 15.23
CA PRO A 145 -0.14 17.41 14.63
C PRO A 145 -0.16 17.98 13.21
N GLY A 146 0.48 19.14 12.99
CA GLY A 146 0.57 19.75 11.66
C GLY A 146 1.25 18.83 10.64
N TRP A 147 2.39 18.24 11.01
CA TRP A 147 3.15 17.33 10.16
C TRP A 147 2.37 16.07 9.75
N ILE A 148 1.50 15.56 10.64
CA ILE A 148 0.62 14.42 10.38
C ILE A 148 -0.52 14.85 9.43
N THR A 149 -1.21 15.96 9.73
CA THR A 149 -2.31 16.46 8.87
C THR A 149 -1.85 16.90 7.48
N GLU A 150 -0.63 17.42 7.34
CA GLU A 150 0.01 17.73 6.04
C GLU A 150 0.19 16.50 5.14
N ARG A 151 0.08 15.28 5.68
CA ARG A 151 0.18 14.01 4.96
C ARG A 151 -1.18 13.33 4.76
N GLY A 152 -2.27 14.07 4.98
CA GLY A 152 -3.65 13.57 4.89
C GLY A 152 -4.04 12.64 6.04
N ALA A 153 -3.23 12.53 7.09
CA ALA A 153 -3.49 11.62 8.20
C ALA A 153 -4.24 12.34 9.33
N ASP A 154 -5.28 11.68 9.85
CA ASP A 154 -5.90 12.09 11.12
C ASP A 154 -5.17 11.47 12.32
N ILE A 155 -5.17 12.21 13.44
CA ILE A 155 -4.71 11.68 14.73
C ILE A 155 -5.89 10.95 15.39
N VAL A 156 -5.86 9.62 15.31
CA VAL A 156 -6.93 8.74 15.78
C VAL A 156 -6.51 7.95 17.03
N ALA A 157 -7.51 7.51 17.82
CA ALA A 157 -7.28 6.72 19.03
C ALA A 157 -7.02 5.23 18.73
N GLU A 158 -6.43 4.47 19.66
CA GLU A 158 -6.03 3.06 19.40
C GLU A 158 -7.21 2.12 19.12
N ASP A 159 -8.38 2.41 19.71
CA ASP A 159 -9.64 1.72 19.48
C ASP A 159 -10.25 2.06 18.11
N GLU A 160 -10.19 3.33 17.72
CA GLU A 160 -10.58 3.80 16.39
C GLU A 160 -9.70 3.17 15.29
N VAL A 161 -8.39 3.06 15.52
CA VAL A 161 -7.43 2.39 14.63
C VAL A 161 -7.78 0.92 14.39
N ARG A 162 -8.27 0.21 15.42
CA ARG A 162 -8.74 -1.17 15.28
C ARG A 162 -9.97 -1.24 14.38
N GLU A 163 -10.92 -0.33 14.53
CA GLU A 163 -12.12 -0.30 13.69
C GLU A 163 -11.81 0.15 12.25
N LEU A 164 -10.87 1.08 12.04
CA LEU A 164 -10.39 1.49 10.73
C LEU A 164 -9.69 0.35 9.97
N LEU A 165 -8.73 -0.34 10.61
CA LEU A 165 -8.02 -1.47 9.97
C LEU A 165 -8.98 -2.64 9.68
N LYS A 166 -9.91 -2.92 10.59
CA LYS A 166 -10.99 -3.90 10.41
C LYS A 166 -11.91 -3.52 9.24
N LYS A 167 -12.32 -2.26 9.13
CA LYS A 167 -13.11 -1.76 7.99
C LYS A 167 -12.35 -1.89 6.68
N ALA A 168 -11.07 -1.51 6.63
CA ALA A 168 -10.22 -1.66 5.45
C ALA A 168 -10.11 -3.13 4.99
N MET A 169 -9.97 -4.08 5.92
CA MET A 169 -9.93 -5.50 5.58
C MET A 169 -11.29 -6.08 5.18
N ILE A 170 -12.39 -5.62 5.76
CA ILE A 170 -13.76 -5.98 5.33
C ILE A 170 -14.02 -5.46 3.92
N ASN A 171 -13.73 -4.19 3.66
CA ASN A 171 -13.84 -3.60 2.32
C ASN A 171 -13.00 -4.35 1.29
N THR A 172 -11.77 -4.72 1.66
CA THR A 172 -10.90 -5.55 0.79
C THR A 172 -11.57 -6.90 0.52
N ALA A 173 -12.01 -7.61 1.57
CA ALA A 173 -12.67 -8.91 1.45
C ALA A 173 -13.95 -8.89 0.60
N GLU A 174 -14.76 -7.83 0.67
CA GLU A 174 -16.05 -7.73 0.00
C GLU A 174 -15.98 -7.16 -1.43
N TYR A 175 -14.92 -6.43 -1.79
CA TYR A 175 -14.86 -5.64 -3.03
C TYR A 175 -13.58 -5.83 -3.86
N VAL A 176 -12.48 -6.35 -3.33
CA VAL A 176 -11.19 -6.36 -4.06
C VAL A 176 -11.22 -7.15 -5.37
N PHE A 177 -11.92 -8.29 -5.42
CA PHE A 177 -12.01 -9.09 -6.65
C PHE A 177 -12.84 -8.37 -7.72
N LYS A 178 -13.99 -7.78 -7.35
CA LYS A 178 -14.81 -6.95 -8.24
C LYS A 178 -14.02 -5.79 -8.84
N TRP A 179 -13.14 -5.19 -8.03
CA TRP A 179 -12.21 -4.15 -8.43
C TRP A 179 -11.16 -4.70 -9.42
N ALA A 180 -10.46 -5.77 -9.04
CA ALA A 180 -9.42 -6.41 -9.84
C ALA A 180 -9.93 -6.89 -11.22
N ASP A 181 -11.16 -7.40 -11.28
CA ASP A 181 -11.81 -7.84 -12.52
C ASP A 181 -12.03 -6.68 -13.53
N THR A 182 -11.95 -5.41 -13.09
CA THR A 182 -11.97 -4.23 -13.99
C THR A 182 -10.61 -3.87 -14.58
N LEU A 183 -9.51 -4.37 -14.02
CA LEU A 183 -8.14 -3.90 -14.28
C LEU A 183 -7.51 -4.56 -15.53
N THR A 184 -8.22 -4.57 -16.66
CA THR A 184 -7.70 -5.16 -17.91
C THR A 184 -6.37 -4.54 -18.33
N SER A 185 -5.46 -5.32 -18.93
CA SER A 185 -4.19 -4.78 -19.46
C SER A 185 -4.38 -3.57 -20.39
N HIS A 186 -5.44 -3.56 -21.20
CA HIS A 186 -5.82 -2.40 -22.04
C HIS A 186 -6.20 -1.18 -21.20
N GLU A 187 -7.02 -1.37 -20.16
CA GLU A 187 -7.46 -0.29 -19.28
C GLU A 187 -6.29 0.25 -18.44
N ILE A 188 -5.39 -0.61 -17.95
CA ILE A 188 -4.19 -0.18 -17.22
C ILE A 188 -3.29 0.68 -18.11
N ILE A 189 -3.03 0.26 -19.36
CA ILE A 189 -2.27 1.06 -20.33
C ILE A 189 -2.95 2.41 -20.54
N ARG A 190 -4.26 2.42 -20.83
CA ARG A 190 -5.03 3.63 -21.09
C ARG A 190 -4.97 4.61 -19.91
N GLN A 191 -5.16 4.11 -18.69
CA GLN A 191 -5.16 4.90 -17.47
C GLN A 191 -3.79 5.52 -17.17
N ILE A 192 -2.69 4.77 -17.36
CA ILE A 192 -1.33 5.28 -17.20
C ILE A 192 -0.98 6.29 -18.32
N GLU A 193 -1.37 6.03 -19.57
CA GLU A 193 -1.11 6.95 -20.69
C GLU A 193 -1.93 8.25 -20.62
N GLU A 194 -3.10 8.24 -19.99
CA GLU A 194 -3.94 9.43 -19.77
C GLU A 194 -3.60 10.22 -18.49
N ASN A 195 -3.15 9.55 -17.41
CA ASN A 195 -3.05 10.14 -16.07
C ASN A 195 -1.67 10.00 -15.39
N GLY A 196 -0.68 9.39 -16.05
CA GLY A 196 0.67 9.18 -15.51
C GLY A 196 1.57 10.41 -15.55
N ASP A 197 2.61 10.41 -14.71
CA ASP A 197 3.53 11.54 -14.50
C ASP A 197 4.82 11.46 -15.37
N ASP A 198 4.73 10.84 -16.55
CA ASP A 198 5.87 10.53 -17.45
C ASP A 198 7.01 9.72 -16.76
N TRP A 199 6.68 8.96 -15.72
CA TRP A 199 7.67 8.29 -14.86
C TRP A 199 8.29 7.07 -15.56
N PHE A 200 9.54 6.73 -15.21
CA PHE A 200 10.24 5.63 -15.88
C PHE A 200 9.61 4.26 -15.56
N VAL A 201 9.06 4.10 -14.35
CA VAL A 201 8.40 2.85 -13.91
C VAL A 201 7.08 2.66 -14.67
N GLU A 202 6.30 3.74 -14.84
CA GLU A 202 5.07 3.75 -15.66
C GLU A 202 5.32 3.29 -17.09
N LYS A 203 6.43 3.75 -17.71
CA LYS A 203 6.83 3.35 -19.06
C LYS A 203 7.18 1.85 -19.14
N GLU A 204 7.85 1.30 -18.13
CA GLU A 204 8.15 -0.13 -18.08
C GLU A 204 6.90 -0.98 -17.77
N TRP A 205 5.95 -0.51 -16.94
CA TRP A 205 4.64 -1.15 -16.78
C TRP A 205 3.87 -1.19 -18.11
N VAL A 206 3.71 -0.05 -18.80
CA VAL A 206 3.00 0.03 -20.09
C VAL A 206 3.62 -0.90 -21.14
N LYS A 207 4.95 -0.95 -21.21
CA LYS A 207 5.71 -1.88 -22.07
C LYS A 207 5.44 -3.34 -21.72
N ALA A 208 5.41 -3.69 -20.44
CA ALA A 208 5.19 -5.04 -19.97
C ALA A 208 3.73 -5.51 -20.23
N TYR A 209 2.73 -4.65 -20.00
CA TYR A 209 1.33 -4.93 -20.35
C TYR A 209 1.11 -5.05 -21.86
N LYS A 210 1.79 -4.25 -22.68
CA LYS A 210 1.75 -4.39 -24.15
C LYS A 210 2.36 -5.72 -24.61
N ALA A 211 3.42 -6.20 -23.96
CA ALA A 211 4.00 -7.51 -24.23
C ALA A 211 3.05 -8.66 -23.83
N HIS A 212 2.39 -8.56 -22.66
CA HIS A 212 1.38 -9.52 -22.21
C HIS A 212 0.21 -9.64 -23.20
N LEU A 213 -0.33 -8.51 -23.66
CA LEU A 213 -1.39 -8.49 -24.69
C LEU A 213 -0.94 -9.13 -26.00
N ALA A 214 0.31 -8.93 -26.43
CA ALA A 214 0.86 -9.53 -27.64
C ALA A 214 1.09 -11.06 -27.52
N ALA A 215 1.26 -11.58 -26.30
CA ALA A 215 1.44 -13.01 -26.03
C ALA A 215 0.11 -13.79 -25.96
N GLN A 216 -1.04 -13.10 -25.98
CA GLN A 216 -2.39 -13.69 -25.96
C GLN A 216 -3.00 -13.88 -27.37
N VAL A 217 -2.24 -13.58 -28.44
CA VAL A 217 -2.68 -13.58 -29.85
C VAL A 217 -1.96 -14.66 -30.67
#